data_AF-A0A5C8P8B3-F1
#
_entry.id   AF-A0A5C8P8B3-F1
#
_cell.length_a   1.000
_cell.length_b   1.000
_cell.length_c   1.000
_cell.angle_alpha   90.00
_cell.angle_beta   90.00
_cell.angle_gamma   90.00
#
_symmetry.space_group_name_H-M   'P 1'
#
loop_
_entity.id
_entity.type
_entity.pdbx_description
1 polymer ?
#
loop_
_entity_poly.entity_id
_entity_poly.type
_entity_poly.pdbx_seq_one_letter_code
_entity_poly.pdbx_strand_id
1 'polypeptide(L)'
;MGQRHEGEFPMRKAFTAAVLAAGLATAAAPGVRAEVINMATITCKELLDGKEEDIGTILMWLHGFYAGRANTTTLDTDALTTDSEKIGQYCAQNPTVTVMQAIERLFR
;
A
#
# COMPACT_ATOMS: atom_id res chain seq x y z
N MET A 1 3.58 -71.68 4.87
CA MET A 1 2.22 -72.20 4.57
C MET A 1 1.28 -71.31 5.37
N GLY A 2 0.38 -70.48 4.84
CA GLY A 2 -0.34 -70.48 3.57
C GLY A 2 -1.84 -70.44 3.90
N GLN A 3 -2.49 -69.31 3.58
CA GLN A 3 -3.96 -69.08 3.39
C GLN A 3 -4.80 -68.86 4.67
N ARG A 4 -5.52 -67.74 4.88
CA ARG A 4 -6.66 -67.05 4.20
C ARG A 4 -8.06 -67.61 4.56
N HIS A 5 -9.05 -66.71 4.45
CA HIS A 5 -10.53 -66.81 4.60
C HIS A 5 -11.05 -66.28 5.96
N GLU A 6 -11.58 -65.06 6.09
CA GLU A 6 -12.73 -64.36 5.45
C GLU A 6 -14.11 -64.71 6.04
N GLY A 7 -14.84 -63.65 6.41
CA GLY A 7 -16.28 -63.61 6.71
C GLY A 7 -16.62 -63.53 8.20
N GLU A 8 -17.47 -62.65 8.71
CA GLU A 8 -18.21 -61.51 8.18
C GLU A 8 -18.96 -60.94 9.40
N PHE A 9 -18.70 -59.69 9.83
CA PHE A 9 -19.55 -59.04 10.83
C PHE A 9 -20.64 -58.23 10.10
N PRO A 10 -21.94 -58.53 10.31
CA PRO A 10 -23.01 -57.98 9.51
C PRO A 10 -23.22 -56.50 9.81
N MET A 11 -23.28 -55.73 8.72
CA MET A 11 -23.61 -54.32 8.68
C MET A 11 -25.02 -54.07 9.19
N ARG A 12 -25.16 -53.37 10.32
CA ARG A 12 -26.41 -52.69 10.66
C ARG A 12 -26.14 -51.41 11.46
N LYS A 13 -26.45 -50.31 10.75
CA LYS A 13 -26.81 -48.98 11.26
C LYS A 13 -25.62 -48.12 11.69
N ALA A 14 -25.23 -47.29 10.73
CA ALA A 14 -24.38 -46.12 10.86
C ALA A 14 -24.73 -45.33 12.13
N PHE A 15 -23.89 -45.46 13.15
CA PHE A 15 -23.82 -44.49 14.24
C PHE A 15 -22.64 -43.56 13.95
N THR A 16 -23.02 -42.39 13.47
CA THR A 16 -22.23 -41.17 13.29
C THR A 16 -21.37 -40.88 14.51
N ALA A 17 -20.05 -41.03 14.41
CA ALA A 17 -19.09 -40.41 15.32
C ALA A 17 -17.67 -40.47 14.73
N ALA A 18 -17.28 -39.42 14.00
CA ALA A 18 -15.87 -39.09 13.82
C ALA A 18 -15.75 -37.57 13.67
N VAL A 19 -15.77 -36.88 14.83
CA VAL A 19 -15.26 -35.52 14.95
C VAL A 19 -13.74 -35.61 14.81
N LEU A 20 -13.21 -35.34 13.61
CA LEU A 20 -11.78 -35.09 13.43
C LEU A 20 -11.58 -33.58 13.45
N ALA A 21 -11.06 -33.13 14.59
CA ALA A 21 -10.83 -31.75 14.92
C ALA A 21 -9.82 -31.09 13.97
N ALA A 22 -10.15 -29.84 13.67
CA ALA A 22 -9.38 -28.80 13.02
C ALA A 22 -7.85 -28.86 13.20
N GLY A 23 -7.16 -28.80 12.06
CA GLY A 23 -5.76 -28.40 11.95
C GLY A 23 -5.60 -27.43 10.78
N LEU A 24 -6.36 -26.33 10.78
CA LEU A 24 -6.05 -25.19 9.91
C LEU A 24 -4.75 -24.58 10.42
N ALA A 25 -3.61 -25.08 9.94
CA ALA A 25 -2.35 -24.36 10.02
C ALA A 25 -2.52 -23.09 9.20
N THR A 26 -2.97 -22.01 9.85
CA THR A 26 -2.88 -20.67 9.29
C THR A 26 -1.38 -20.38 9.14
N ALA A 27 -0.87 -20.53 7.93
CA ALA A 27 0.40 -19.92 7.57
C ALA A 27 0.25 -18.44 7.91
N ALA A 28 0.98 -17.97 8.92
CA ALA A 28 1.11 -16.55 9.19
C ALA A 28 1.77 -15.96 7.94
N ALA A 29 0.96 -15.45 7.01
CA ALA A 29 1.47 -14.61 5.94
C ALA A 29 2.23 -13.47 6.64
N PRO A 30 3.46 -13.13 6.21
CA PRO A 30 4.14 -11.97 6.75
C PRO A 30 3.18 -10.79 6.62
N GLY A 31 2.79 -10.22 7.77
CA GLY A 31 1.85 -9.10 7.78
C GLY A 31 2.44 -7.98 6.94
N VAL A 32 1.67 -7.48 5.96
CA VAL A 32 2.00 -6.26 5.25
C VAL A 32 2.04 -5.15 6.30
N ARG A 33 3.25 -4.76 6.70
CA ARG A 33 3.47 -3.60 7.56
C ARG A 33 3.28 -2.38 6.66
N ALA A 34 2.27 -1.58 6.92
CA ALA A 34 2.14 -0.28 6.27
C ALA A 34 3.39 0.55 6.62
N GLU A 35 4.15 0.97 5.60
CA GLU A 35 5.30 1.83 5.77
C GLU A 35 4.83 3.23 6.19
N VAL A 36 5.44 3.79 7.24
CA VAL A 36 5.19 5.17 7.65
C VAL A 36 6.18 6.05 6.90
N ILE A 37 5.69 6.81 5.93
CA ILE A 37 6.52 7.69 5.09
C ILE A 37 6.58 9.09 5.73
N ASN A 38 7.79 9.57 6.00
CA ASN A 38 8.00 10.98 6.36
C ASN A 38 8.00 11.85 5.11
N MET A 39 6.85 12.43 4.77
CA MET A 39 6.70 13.23 3.55
C MET A 39 7.62 14.47 3.51
N ALA A 40 8.09 14.96 4.66
CA ALA A 40 8.99 16.10 4.70
C ALA A 40 10.42 15.79 4.22
N THR A 41 10.80 14.52 4.13
CA THR A 41 12.15 14.10 3.72
C THR A 41 12.27 13.70 2.26
N ILE A 42 11.15 13.56 1.55
CA ILE A 42 11.14 13.17 0.13
C ILE A 42 11.87 14.25 -0.67
N THR A 43 12.95 13.84 -1.32
CA THR A 43 13.75 14.68 -2.21
C THR A 43 13.12 14.80 -3.58
N CYS A 44 13.46 15.87 -4.29
CA CYS A 44 13.11 16.06 -5.68
C CYS A 44 13.63 14.92 -6.58
N LYS A 45 14.79 14.35 -6.26
CA LYS A 45 15.29 13.16 -6.96
C LYS A 45 14.39 11.94 -6.74
N GLU A 46 14.03 11.65 -5.49
CA GLU A 46 13.14 10.51 -5.17
C GLU A 46 11.77 10.66 -5.80
N LEU A 47 11.23 11.89 -5.87
CA LEU A 47 9.99 12.15 -6.61
C LEU A 47 10.14 11.80 -8.09
N LEU A 48 11.18 12.27 -8.77
CA LEU A 48 11.35 12.07 -10.22
C LEU A 48 11.77 10.65 -10.60
N ASP A 49 12.43 9.93 -9.70
CA ASP A 49 12.77 8.52 -9.89
C ASP A 49 11.59 7.58 -9.55
N GLY A 50 10.51 8.11 -8.95
CA GLY A 50 9.32 7.36 -8.54
C GLY A 50 8.50 6.83 -9.71
N LYS A 51 7.67 5.81 -9.44
CA LYS A 51 6.65 5.37 -10.41
C LYS A 51 5.55 6.41 -10.50
N GLU A 52 4.83 6.45 -11.62
CA GLU A 52 3.74 7.40 -11.84
C GLU A 52 2.68 7.38 -10.72
N GLU A 53 2.31 6.18 -10.26
CA GLU A 53 1.36 5.99 -9.15
C GLU A 53 1.88 6.56 -7.81
N ASP A 54 3.17 6.38 -7.53
CA ASP A 54 3.82 6.89 -6.33
C ASP A 54 3.93 8.42 -6.38
N ILE A 55 4.31 8.96 -7.54
CA ILE A 55 4.37 10.40 -7.81
C ILE A 55 3.01 11.04 -7.58
N GLY A 56 1.96 10.48 -8.19
CA GLY A 56 0.59 10.97 -8.02
C GLY A 56 0.15 10.97 -6.56
N THR A 57 0.49 9.91 -5.82
CA THR A 57 0.19 9.80 -4.38
C THR A 57 0.91 10.87 -3.56
N ILE A 58 2.20 11.11 -3.82
CA ILE A 58 3.00 12.12 -3.12
C ILE A 58 2.44 13.53 -3.40
N LEU A 59 2.21 13.86 -4.68
CA LEU A 59 1.71 15.18 -5.09
C LEU A 59 0.30 15.46 -4.55
N MET A 60 -0.59 14.46 -4.58
CA MET A 60 -1.93 14.58 -4.00
C MET A 60 -1.88 14.78 -2.49
N TRP A 61 -1.02 14.04 -1.78
CA TRP A 61 -0.83 14.22 -0.34
C TRP A 61 -0.33 15.63 -0.02
N LEU A 62 0.65 16.14 -0.77
CA LEU A 62 1.18 17.49 -0.60
C LEU A 62 0.10 18.54 -0.84
N HIS A 63 -0.69 18.40 -1.91
CA HIS A 63 -1.81 19.29 -2.17
C HIS A 63 -2.79 19.34 -0.99
N GLY A 64 -3.19 18.18 -0.48
CA GLY A 64 -4.06 18.08 0.71
C GLY A 64 -3.44 18.69 1.97
N PHE A 65 -2.14 18.48 2.20
CA PHE A 65 -1.40 19.07 3.31
C PHE A 65 -1.44 20.61 3.27
N TYR A 66 -1.19 21.22 2.11
CA TYR A 66 -1.22 22.68 1.96
C TYR A 66 -2.65 23.24 1.96
N ALA A 67 -3.64 22.53 1.43
CA ALA A 67 -5.06 22.88 1.56
C ALA A 67 -5.49 22.93 3.04
N GLY A 68 -5.09 21.91 3.83
CA GLY A 68 -5.31 21.88 5.27
C GLY A 68 -4.65 23.04 6.01
N ARG A 69 -3.40 23.40 5.63
CA ARG A 69 -2.72 24.59 6.16
C ARG A 69 -3.42 25.90 5.80
N ALA A 70 -4.02 25.98 4.62
CA ALA A 70 -4.78 27.12 4.14
C ALA A 70 -6.23 27.15 4.68
N ASN A 71 -6.65 26.14 5.45
CA ASN A 71 -8.02 25.96 5.93
C ASN A 71 -9.05 25.96 4.78
N THR A 72 -8.72 25.29 3.68
CA THR A 72 -9.61 25.11 2.53
C THR A 72 -9.95 23.63 2.35
N THR A 73 -11.07 23.38 1.66
CA THR A 73 -11.52 22.04 1.29
C THR A 73 -11.73 21.90 -0.22
N THR A 74 -11.29 22.90 -0.98
CA THR A 74 -11.46 22.97 -2.44
C THR A 74 -10.23 22.41 -3.12
N LEU A 75 -10.46 21.55 -4.10
CA LEU A 75 -9.45 21.08 -5.05
C LEU A 75 -9.66 21.82 -6.37
N ASP A 76 -8.72 22.69 -6.73
CA ASP A 76 -8.63 23.23 -8.10
C ASP A 76 -7.83 22.23 -8.94
N THR A 77 -8.52 21.52 -9.83
CA THR A 77 -7.93 20.45 -10.64
C THR A 77 -7.01 20.98 -11.74
N ASP A 78 -7.24 22.20 -12.20
CA ASP A 78 -6.41 22.84 -13.23
C ASP A 78 -5.11 23.34 -12.60
N ALA A 79 -5.21 23.96 -11.41
CA ALA A 79 -4.06 24.34 -10.62
C ALA A 79 -3.25 23.12 -10.18
N LEU A 80 -3.90 22.01 -9.78
CA LEU A 80 -3.20 20.77 -9.41
C LEU A 80 -2.26 20.31 -10.54
N THR A 81 -2.75 20.27 -11.78
CA THR A 81 -1.95 19.84 -12.93
C THR A 81 -0.80 20.83 -13.19
N THR A 82 -1.14 22.11 -13.28
CA THR A 82 -0.17 23.18 -13.60
C THR A 82 0.92 23.30 -12.54
N ASP A 83 0.57 23.18 -11.26
CA ASP A 83 1.52 23.30 -10.15
C ASP A 83 2.37 22.04 -10.01
N SER A 84 1.82 20.85 -10.29
CA SER A 84 2.59 19.61 -10.38
C SER A 84 3.68 19.69 -11.46
N GLU A 85 3.38 20.28 -12.61
CA GLU A 85 4.37 20.51 -13.66
C GLU A 85 5.48 21.47 -13.22
N LYS A 86 5.13 22.59 -12.56
CA LYS A 86 6.12 23.54 -12.02
C LYS A 86 7.02 22.89 -10.97
N ILE A 87 6.43 22.08 -10.07
CA ILE A 87 7.18 21.32 -9.06
C ILE A 87 8.14 20.35 -9.76
N GLY A 88 7.67 19.58 -10.74
CA GLY A 88 8.50 18.64 -11.51
C GLY A 88 9.67 19.34 -12.22
N GLN A 89 9.41 20.45 -12.90
CA GLN A 89 10.44 21.26 -13.58
C GLN A 89 11.47 21.84 -12.61
N TYR A 90 11.02 22.33 -11.45
CA TYR A 90 11.93 22.81 -10.41
C TYR A 90 12.76 21.68 -9.82
N CYS A 91 12.14 20.54 -9.55
CA CYS A 91 12.80 19.37 -9.01
C CYS A 91 13.86 18.80 -9.95
N ALA A 92 13.63 18.84 -11.26
CA ALA A 92 14.61 18.40 -12.25
C ALA A 92 15.92 19.21 -12.19
N GLN A 93 15.82 20.48 -11.78
CA GLN A 93 16.97 21.38 -11.64
C GLN A 93 17.57 21.37 -10.22
N ASN A 94 16.86 20.82 -9.23
CA ASN A 94 17.22 20.87 -7.82
C ASN A 94 17.05 19.49 -7.15
N PRO A 95 17.77 18.44 -7.59
CA PRO A 95 17.48 17.07 -7.17
C PRO A 95 17.69 16.81 -5.66
N THR A 96 18.50 17.62 -4.98
CA THR A 96 18.87 17.40 -3.57
C THR A 96 17.95 18.08 -2.56
N VAL A 97 17.06 18.97 -2.99
CA VAL A 97 16.11 19.63 -2.07
C VAL A 97 14.88 18.77 -1.86
N THR A 98 14.15 18.98 -0.76
CA THR A 98 12.90 18.26 -0.53
C THR A 98 11.78 18.84 -1.38
N VAL A 99 10.78 18.03 -1.72
CA VAL A 99 9.62 18.49 -2.51
C VAL A 99 8.86 19.60 -1.77
N MET A 100 8.73 19.51 -0.45
CA MET A 100 8.13 20.57 0.36
C MET A 100 8.94 21.87 0.29
N GLN A 101 10.27 21.81 0.31
CA GLN A 101 11.12 22.99 0.11
C GLN A 101 10.97 23.58 -1.30
N ALA A 102 10.79 22.75 -2.33
CA ALA A 102 10.51 23.21 -3.69
C ALA A 102 9.18 23.98 -3.73
N ILE A 103 8.11 23.43 -3.15
CA ILE A 103 6.80 24.08 -3.07
C ILE A 103 6.89 25.42 -2.34
N GLU A 104 7.55 25.46 -1.18
CA GLU A 104 7.75 26.69 -0.39
C GLU A 104 8.63 27.76 -1.07
N ARG A 105 9.34 27.41 -2.15
CA ARG A 105 10.09 28.37 -2.96
C ARG A 105 9.29 28.83 -4.17
N LEU A 106 8.45 27.97 -4.73
CA LEU A 106 7.62 28.25 -5.91
C LEU A 106 6.37 29.08 -5.58
N PHE A 107 5.74 28.80 -4.43
CA PHE A 107 4.39 29.29 -4.11
C PHE A 107 4.33 30.09 -2.81
N ARG A 108 5.46 30.68 -2.42
CA ARG A 108 5.53 31.53 -1.23
C ARG A 108 4.79 32.84 -1.41
#